data_AF-A0AAV4B441-F1
#
_entry.id   AF-A0AAV4B441-F1
#
_cell.length_a   1.000
_cell.length_b   1.000
_cell.length_c   1.000
_cell.angle_alpha   90.00
_cell.angle_beta   90.00
_cell.angle_gamma   90.00
#
_symmetry.space_group_name_H-M   'P 1'
#
loop_
_entity.id
_entity.type
_entity.pdbx_description
1 polymer ?
#
loop_
_entity_poly.entity_id
_entity_poly.type
_entity_poly.pdbx_seq_one_letter_code
_entity_poly.pdbx_strand_id
1 'polypeptide(L)'
;MSPVAVVKKKDAPNLICFDYKRLNKLTVLDPHPKMLHADMFLGVENDRYSSKIKLSKTCWQIPVRQQDIPKTVFVTMDCHHEFLRMPFWMMNLRAIVIHAMRMLVRGMDYVVEYVDDLSVHTPTWEDYVRTPRELFKRLQRANFTERPTKSNIGTRRLSFLVILEREQSAFWTRT
;
A
#
# COMPACT_ATOMS: atom_id res chain seq x y z
N MET A 1 4.82 -22.19 12.93
CA MET A 1 3.78 -21.58 13.78
C MET A 1 4.32 -20.31 14.39
N SER A 2 3.51 -19.24 14.37
CA SER A 2 3.88 -17.93 14.89
C SER A 2 3.03 -17.56 16.11
N PRO A 3 3.63 -17.12 17.23
CA PRO A 3 2.87 -16.66 18.39
C PRO A 3 2.21 -15.30 18.11
N VAL A 4 1.17 -15.00 18.89
CA VAL A 4 0.43 -13.74 18.84
C VAL A 4 0.81 -12.87 20.05
N ALA A 5 1.02 -11.58 19.81
CA ALA A 5 1.25 -10.58 20.84
C ALA A 5 0.20 -9.48 20.74
N VAL A 6 -0.29 -9.00 21.89
CA VAL A 6 -1.21 -7.85 21.95
C VAL A 6 -0.44 -6.62 22.40
N VAL A 7 -0.34 -5.63 21.53
CA VAL A 7 0.30 -4.34 21.82
C VAL A 7 -0.79 -3.36 22.23
N LYS A 8 -0.77 -2.97 23.51
CA LYS A 8 -1.68 -1.96 24.05
C LYS A 8 -1.26 -0.57 23.57
N LYS A 9 -2.22 0.21 23.07
CA LYS A 9 -2.00 1.61 22.71
C LYS A 9 -2.72 2.54 23.68
N LYS A 10 -2.05 3.63 24.04
CA LYS A 10 -2.67 4.75 24.76
C LYS A 10 -3.58 5.45 23.75
N ASP A 11 -4.89 5.44 23.99
CA ASP A 11 -5.93 6.11 23.18
C ASP A 11 -6.16 5.54 21.77
N ALA A 12 -5.86 4.26 21.54
CA ALA A 12 -6.24 3.57 20.30
C ALA A 12 -6.58 2.10 20.57
N PRO A 13 -7.31 1.43 19.67
CA PRO A 13 -7.53 0.00 19.78
C PRO A 13 -6.22 -0.77 19.91
N ASN A 14 -6.22 -1.82 20.73
CA ASN A 14 -5.09 -2.73 20.85
C ASN A 14 -4.74 -3.31 19.48
N LEU A 15 -3.44 -3.41 19.20
CA LEU A 15 -2.96 -4.06 17.99
C LEU A 15 -2.65 -5.52 18.27
N ILE A 16 -3.17 -6.39 17.42
CA ILE A 16 -2.77 -7.80 17.38
C ILE A 16 -1.58 -7.89 16.42
N CYS A 17 -0.46 -8.40 16.93
CA CYS A 17 0.79 -8.58 16.21
C CYS A 17 1.11 -10.08 16.12
N PHE A 18 1.44 -10.54 14.92
CA PHE A 18 1.81 -11.92 14.66
C PHE A 18 3.33 -11.99 14.54
N ASP A 19 4.00 -12.78 15.39
CA ASP A 19 5.46 -12.87 15.36
C ASP A 19 5.93 -13.80 14.23
N TYR A 20 6.09 -13.22 13.05
CA TYR A 20 6.65 -13.88 11.88
C TYR A 20 8.18 -13.82 11.80
N LYS A 21 8.91 -13.42 12.85
CA LYS A 21 10.39 -13.32 12.78
C LYS A 21 11.05 -14.63 12.32
N ARG A 22 10.62 -15.77 12.87
CA ARG A 22 11.15 -17.09 12.48
C ARG A 22 10.81 -17.43 11.02
N LEU A 23 9.57 -17.16 10.60
CA LEU A 23 9.14 -17.38 9.22
C LEU A 23 9.97 -16.50 8.26
N ASN A 24 10.10 -15.21 8.58
CA ASN A 24 10.85 -14.24 7.79
C ASN A 24 12.32 -14.62 7.60
N LYS A 25 12.97 -15.27 8.58
CA LYS A 25 14.34 -15.78 8.43
C LYS A 25 14.46 -16.95 7.43
N LEU A 26 13.37 -17.69 7.22
CA LEU A 26 13.32 -18.82 6.28
C LEU A 26 12.82 -18.41 4.90
N THR A 27 12.23 -17.22 4.79
CA THR A 27 11.72 -16.68 3.53
C THR A 27 12.86 -16.10 2.71
N VAL A 28 12.93 -16.49 1.43
CA VAL A 28 13.84 -15.84 0.47
C VAL A 28 13.39 -14.40 0.28
N LEU A 29 14.27 -13.44 0.55
CA LEU A 29 14.01 -12.03 0.36
C LEU A 29 13.75 -11.76 -1.12
N ASP A 30 12.67 -11.03 -1.40
CA ASP A 30 12.43 -10.42 -2.72
C ASP A 30 12.92 -8.96 -2.67
N PRO A 31 14.15 -8.68 -3.14
CA PRO A 31 14.70 -7.33 -3.11
C PRO A 31 13.98 -6.47 -4.16
N HIS A 32 12.95 -5.76 -3.71
CA HIS A 32 12.33 -4.76 -4.55
C HIS A 32 13.19 -3.48 -4.54
N PRO A 33 13.55 -2.91 -5.70
CA PRO A 33 14.29 -1.66 -5.73
C PRO A 33 13.47 -0.59 -5.01
N LYS A 34 14.07 0.01 -3.99
CA LYS A 34 13.47 1.16 -3.32
C LYS A 34 13.46 2.28 -4.34
N MET A 35 12.27 2.60 -4.87
CA MET A 35 12.09 3.77 -5.72
C MET A 35 12.55 4.98 -4.88
N LEU A 36 13.53 5.76 -5.39
CA LEU A 36 13.92 6.97 -4.70
C LEU A 36 12.75 7.95 -4.76
N HIS A 37 12.55 8.71 -3.70
CA HIS A 37 11.49 9.72 -3.68
C HIS A 37 11.66 10.72 -4.83
N ALA A 38 12.90 11.07 -5.19
CA ALA A 38 13.20 11.94 -6.32
C ALA A 38 12.67 11.36 -7.65
N ASP A 39 12.73 10.04 -7.83
CA ASP A 39 12.28 9.37 -9.06
C ASP A 39 10.76 9.47 -9.24
N MET A 40 10.00 9.61 -8.15
CA MET A 40 8.55 9.84 -8.21
C MET A 40 8.18 11.22 -8.76
N PHE A 41 9.12 12.17 -8.76
CA PHE A 41 8.91 13.54 -9.22
C PHE A 41 9.52 13.81 -10.59
N LEU A 42 10.27 12.86 -11.16
CA LEU A 42 10.80 12.95 -12.52
C LEU A 42 9.64 12.88 -13.52
N GLY A 43 9.40 13.98 -14.25
CA GLY A 43 8.32 14.09 -15.24
C GLY A 43 7.07 14.86 -14.77
N VAL A 44 7.02 15.28 -13.51
CA VAL A 44 5.83 15.94 -12.90
C VAL A 44 5.87 17.47 -13.03
N GLU A 45 6.93 18.04 -13.63
CA GLU A 45 7.17 19.50 -13.71
C GLU A 45 6.06 20.25 -14.47
N ASN A 46 5.46 19.59 -15.47
CA ASN A 46 4.41 20.16 -16.31
C ASN A 46 2.98 19.81 -15.83
N ASP A 47 2.84 19.08 -14.73
CA ASP A 47 1.53 18.66 -14.26
C ASP A 47 0.76 19.79 -13.60
N ARG A 48 -0.53 19.86 -13.95
CA ARG A 48 -1.48 20.88 -13.50
C ARG A 48 -2.61 20.29 -12.65
N TYR A 49 -2.85 18.98 -12.74
CA TYR A 49 -3.91 18.32 -11.99
C TYR A 49 -3.37 17.08 -11.33
N SER A 50 -3.68 16.92 -10.05
CA SER A 50 -3.12 15.86 -9.22
C SER A 50 -4.14 15.27 -8.26
N SER A 51 -3.98 13.97 -7.99
CA SER A 51 -4.76 13.24 -6.98
C SER A 51 -3.90 12.23 -6.27
N LYS A 52 -4.18 12.04 -4.99
CA LYS A 52 -3.60 10.96 -4.17
C LYS A 52 -4.73 10.04 -3.73
N ILE A 53 -4.72 8.81 -4.22
CA ILE A 53 -5.72 7.78 -3.91
C ILE A 53 -5.08 6.82 -2.93
N LYS A 54 -5.58 6.80 -1.69
CA LYS A 54 -5.09 5.91 -0.64
C LYS A 54 -5.90 4.62 -0.65
N LEU A 55 -5.25 3.47 -0.62
CA LEU A 55 -5.97 2.19 -0.57
C LEU A 55 -6.40 1.82 0.86
N SER A 56 -7.53 1.13 0.97
CA SER A 56 -8.05 0.64 2.26
C SER A 56 -7.31 -0.63 2.66
N LYS A 57 -6.52 -0.61 3.73
CA LYS A 57 -5.95 -1.84 4.31
C LYS A 57 -5.24 -2.73 3.26
N THR A 58 -4.40 -2.15 2.42
CA THR A 58 -3.88 -2.73 1.17
C THR A 58 -3.40 -4.18 1.28
N CYS A 59 -2.64 -4.54 2.32
CA CYS A 59 -2.16 -5.91 2.51
C CYS A 59 -3.30 -6.94 2.65
N TRP A 60 -4.37 -6.57 3.36
CA TRP A 60 -5.52 -7.43 3.62
C TRP A 60 -6.39 -7.66 2.38
N GLN A 61 -6.15 -6.89 1.31
CA GLN A 61 -6.83 -7.09 0.03
C GLN A 61 -6.11 -8.12 -0.85
N ILE A 62 -4.83 -8.40 -0.58
CA ILE A 62 -4.03 -9.32 -1.38
C ILE A 62 -4.23 -10.76 -0.86
N PRO A 63 -4.66 -11.71 -1.71
CA PRO A 63 -4.77 -13.11 -1.32
C PRO A 63 -3.41 -13.76 -1.11
N VAL A 64 -3.32 -14.63 -0.11
CA VAL A 64 -2.19 -15.54 0.05
C VAL A 64 -2.36 -16.66 -0.97
N ARG A 65 -1.27 -17.04 -1.66
CA ARG A 65 -1.29 -18.17 -2.59
C ARG A 65 -1.68 -19.45 -1.83
N GLN A 66 -2.54 -20.29 -2.40
CA GLN A 66 -3.10 -21.46 -1.71
C GLN A 66 -2.05 -22.35 -1.03
N GLN A 67 -0.92 -22.61 -1.71
CA GLN A 67 0.18 -23.42 -1.20
C GLN A 67 0.97 -22.78 -0.04
N ASP A 68 0.85 -21.46 0.14
CA ASP A 68 1.54 -20.68 1.16
C ASP A 68 0.65 -20.37 2.37
N ILE A 69 -0.66 -20.63 2.30
CA ILE A 69 -1.61 -20.43 3.41
C ILE A 69 -1.15 -21.14 4.69
N PRO A 70 -0.71 -22.43 4.67
CA PRO A 70 -0.26 -23.10 5.89
C PRO A 70 0.99 -22.48 6.53
N LYS A 71 1.78 -21.72 5.76
CA LYS A 71 2.96 -21.01 6.28
C LYS A 71 2.58 -19.81 7.15
N THR A 72 1.36 -19.32 7.00
CA THR A 72 0.83 -18.16 7.74
C THR A 72 0.27 -18.51 9.11
N VAL A 73 0.34 -19.79 9.52
CA VAL A 73 -0.31 -20.28 10.74
C VAL A 73 0.14 -19.54 12.00
N PHE A 74 -0.84 -19.06 12.77
CA PHE A 74 -0.65 -18.44 14.07
C PHE A 74 -1.50 -19.12 15.14
N VAL A 75 -1.11 -18.94 16.40
CA VAL A 75 -1.70 -19.64 17.54
C VAL A 75 -2.37 -18.65 18.49
N THR A 76 -3.64 -18.91 18.81
CA THR A 76 -4.37 -18.27 19.90
C THR A 76 -4.43 -19.23 21.09
N MET A 77 -5.08 -18.85 22.19
CA MET A 77 -5.16 -19.72 23.38
C MET A 77 -5.83 -21.07 23.08
N ASP A 78 -6.76 -21.10 22.13
CA ASP A 78 -7.67 -22.23 21.97
C ASP A 78 -7.47 -22.99 20.66
N CYS A 79 -6.83 -22.39 19.64
CA CYS A 79 -6.67 -23.03 18.33
C CYS A 79 -5.59 -22.39 17.45
N HIS A 80 -5.38 -23.04 16.29
CA HIS A 80 -4.51 -22.57 15.22
C HIS A 80 -5.36 -21.96 14.11
N HIS A 81 -4.89 -20.85 13.56
CA HIS A 81 -5.54 -20.16 12.46
C HIS A 81 -4.55 -19.84 11.35
N GLU A 82 -5.07 -19.73 10.14
CA GLU A 82 -4.30 -19.38 8.95
C GLU A 82 -4.92 -18.16 8.28
N PHE A 83 -4.09 -17.40 7.57
CA PHE A 83 -4.51 -16.23 6.82
C PHE A 83 -4.76 -16.56 5.35
N LEU A 84 -5.95 -16.20 4.87
CA LEU A 84 -6.29 -16.22 3.45
C LEU A 84 -5.85 -14.96 2.69
N ARG A 85 -5.53 -13.89 3.44
CA ARG A 85 -5.09 -12.59 2.93
C ARG A 85 -3.79 -12.18 3.61
N MET A 86 -2.94 -11.44 2.91
CA MET A 86 -1.59 -11.17 3.37
C MET A 86 -1.60 -10.42 4.72
N PRO A 87 -1.11 -11.03 5.81
CA PRO A 87 -1.03 -10.35 7.10
C PRO A 87 0.12 -9.35 7.11
N PHE A 88 0.02 -8.38 8.01
CA PHE A 88 1.12 -7.47 8.29
C PHE A 88 2.35 -8.25 8.80
N TRP A 89 3.54 -7.66 8.63
CA TRP A 89 4.82 -8.13 9.16
C TRP A 89 5.48 -9.32 8.46
N MET A 90 4.94 -9.79 7.33
CA MET A 90 5.67 -10.71 6.45
C MET A 90 6.78 -9.99 5.68
N MET A 91 7.93 -10.67 5.53
CA MET A 91 9.15 -10.10 4.93
C MET A 91 8.91 -9.43 3.57
N ASN A 92 8.25 -10.13 2.64
CA ASN A 92 8.08 -9.65 1.27
C ASN A 92 6.77 -8.87 1.05
N LEU A 93 6.05 -8.50 2.11
CA LEU A 93 4.74 -7.84 1.99
C LEU A 93 4.81 -6.57 1.12
N ARG A 94 5.82 -5.72 1.35
CA ARG A 94 5.96 -4.47 0.57
C ARG A 94 6.21 -4.73 -0.91
N ALA A 95 7.12 -5.65 -1.22
CA ALA A 95 7.44 -6.03 -2.60
C ALA A 95 6.19 -6.55 -3.33
N ILE A 96 5.42 -7.42 -2.66
CA ILE A 96 4.18 -7.99 -3.20
C ILE A 96 3.13 -6.89 -3.45
N VAL A 97 2.94 -5.96 -2.50
CA VAL A 97 2.00 -4.84 -2.67
C VAL A 97 2.41 -3.96 -3.85
N ILE A 98 3.68 -3.56 -3.93
CA ILE A 98 4.17 -2.71 -5.03
C ILE A 98 4.02 -3.43 -6.37
N HIS A 99 4.36 -4.72 -6.45
CA HIS A 99 4.20 -5.50 -7.66
C HIS A 99 2.72 -5.58 -8.10
N ALA A 100 1.81 -5.82 -7.16
CA ALA A 100 0.37 -5.83 -7.44
C ALA A 100 -0.11 -4.47 -7.97
N MET A 101 0.35 -3.37 -7.37
CA MET A 101 -0.01 -2.02 -7.83
C MET A 101 0.55 -1.70 -9.20
N ARG A 102 1.84 -2.01 -9.46
CA ARG A 102 2.45 -1.87 -10.79
C ARG A 102 1.70 -2.62 -11.87
N MET A 103 1.26 -3.84 -11.55
CA MET A 103 0.45 -4.63 -12.48
C MET A 103 -0.91 -4.01 -12.75
N LEU A 104 -1.54 -3.45 -11.72
CA LEU A 104 -2.83 -2.77 -11.84
C LEU A 104 -2.74 -1.51 -12.72
N VAL A 105 -1.70 -0.69 -12.52
CA VAL A 105 -1.52 0.60 -13.23
C VAL A 105 -0.72 0.48 -14.53
N ARG A 106 -0.28 -0.72 -14.92
CA ARG A 106 0.51 -0.94 -16.13
C ARG A 106 -0.16 -0.34 -17.36
N GLY A 107 0.58 0.48 -18.11
CA GLY A 107 0.08 1.17 -19.30
C GLY A 107 -0.84 2.36 -18.98
N MET A 108 -0.73 2.93 -17.77
CA MET A 108 -1.29 4.23 -17.42
C MET A 108 -0.15 5.22 -17.23
N ASP A 109 0.09 6.07 -18.22
CA ASP A 109 1.27 6.95 -18.26
C ASP A 109 1.29 8.02 -17.15
N TYR A 110 0.11 8.30 -16.59
CA TYR A 110 -0.14 9.37 -15.61
C TYR A 110 -0.36 8.86 -14.19
N VAL A 111 -0.11 7.57 -13.92
CA VAL A 111 -0.32 6.97 -12.60
C VAL A 111 0.97 6.36 -12.07
N VAL A 112 1.36 6.77 -10.88
CA VAL A 112 2.54 6.27 -10.17
C VAL A 112 2.11 5.62 -8.87
N GLU A 113 2.56 4.39 -8.61
CA GLU A 113 2.33 3.72 -7.35
C GLU A 113 3.34 4.11 -6.27
N TYR A 114 2.87 4.20 -5.03
CA TYR A 114 3.69 4.40 -3.85
C TYR A 114 3.20 3.55 -2.69
N VAL A 115 3.69 2.31 -2.61
CA VAL A 115 3.34 1.32 -1.57
C VAL A 115 1.82 1.17 -1.37
N ASP A 116 1.20 1.93 -0.47
CA ASP A 116 -0.23 1.89 -0.15
C ASP A 116 -1.08 2.98 -0.82
N ASP A 117 -0.46 3.85 -1.61
CA ASP A 117 -1.08 4.98 -2.30
C ASP A 117 -0.83 4.92 -3.81
N LEU A 118 -1.75 5.46 -4.60
CA LEU A 118 -1.63 5.68 -6.04
C LEU A 118 -1.76 7.17 -6.32
N SER A 119 -0.87 7.69 -7.15
CA SER A 119 -0.79 9.12 -7.44
C SER A 119 -1.10 9.33 -8.91
N VAL A 120 -2.03 10.23 -9.20
CA VAL A 120 -2.41 10.60 -10.56
C VAL A 120 -1.87 11.99 -10.83
N HIS A 121 -1.16 12.17 -11.94
CA HIS A 121 -0.60 13.45 -12.34
C HIS A 121 -0.76 13.66 -13.84
N THR A 122 -1.38 14.78 -14.22
CA THR A 122 -1.70 15.07 -15.62
C THR A 122 -1.52 16.56 -15.95
N PRO A 123 -1.10 16.89 -17.18
CA PRO A 123 -0.93 18.27 -17.62
C PRO A 123 -2.24 18.96 -18.00
N THR A 124 -3.24 18.20 -18.47
CA THR A 124 -4.55 18.71 -18.95
C THR A 124 -5.70 18.23 -18.07
N TRP A 125 -6.83 18.94 -18.11
CA TRP A 125 -8.03 18.54 -17.36
C TRP A 125 -8.72 17.34 -18.02
N GLU A 126 -8.66 17.25 -19.33
CA GLU A 126 -9.24 16.18 -20.13
C GLU A 126 -8.61 14.83 -19.79
N ASP A 127 -7.27 14.78 -19.72
CA ASP A 127 -6.54 13.60 -19.27
C ASP A 127 -6.79 13.31 -17.80
N TYR A 128 -6.88 14.36 -16.98
CA TYR A 128 -7.21 14.25 -15.56
C TYR A 128 -8.58 13.61 -15.34
N VAL A 129 -9.59 13.90 -16.16
CA VAL A 129 -10.93 13.29 -15.97
C VAL A 129 -10.94 11.83 -16.42
N ARG A 130 -10.16 11.49 -17.46
CA ARG A 130 -10.09 10.12 -18.00
C ARG A 130 -9.29 9.18 -17.09
N THR A 131 -8.18 9.66 -16.52
CA THR A 131 -7.20 8.79 -15.84
C THR A 131 -7.74 8.16 -14.54
N PRO A 132 -8.26 8.92 -13.55
CA PRO A 132 -8.87 8.36 -12.35
C PRO A 132 -10.07 7.47 -12.67
N ARG A 133 -10.88 7.80 -13.69
CA ARG A 133 -12.01 6.95 -14.11
C ARG A 133 -11.53 5.57 -14.54
N GLU A 134 -10.48 5.50 -15.36
CA GLU A 134 -9.89 4.22 -15.75
C GLU A 134 -9.26 3.51 -14.55
N LEU A 135 -8.57 4.26 -13.68
CA LEU A 135 -7.94 3.71 -12.48
C LEU A 135 -8.97 3.06 -11.56
N PHE A 136 -10.08 3.74 -11.26
CA PHE A 136 -11.17 3.20 -10.44
C PHE A 136 -11.83 1.97 -11.07
N LYS A 137 -11.96 1.92 -12.41
CA LYS A 137 -12.43 0.70 -13.10
C LYS A 137 -11.46 -0.46 -12.91
N ARG A 138 -10.16 -0.22 -12.96
CA ARG A 138 -9.14 -1.27 -12.73
C ARG A 138 -9.12 -1.74 -11.28
N LEU A 139 -9.21 -0.80 -10.32
CA LEU A 139 -9.36 -1.12 -8.90
C LEU A 139 -10.59 -2.00 -8.66
N GLN A 140 -11.74 -1.62 -9.24
CA GLN A 140 -12.98 -2.40 -9.15
C GLN A 140 -12.81 -3.81 -9.72
N ARG A 141 -12.23 -3.97 -10.92
CA ARG A 141 -11.99 -5.29 -11.54
C ARG A 141 -11.04 -6.16 -10.73
N ALA A 142 -10.05 -5.55 -10.08
CA ALA A 142 -9.08 -6.24 -9.25
C ALA A 142 -9.55 -6.43 -7.79
N ASN A 143 -10.79 -6.03 -7.45
CA ASN A 143 -11.34 -6.05 -6.10
C ASN A 143 -10.50 -5.29 -5.07
N PHE A 144 -9.84 -4.20 -5.50
CA PHE A 144 -9.21 -3.25 -4.59
C PHE A 144 -10.18 -2.13 -4.24
N THR A 145 -10.15 -1.75 -2.97
CA THR A 145 -10.95 -0.68 -2.38
C THR A 145 -10.03 0.46 -1.97
N GLU A 146 -10.42 1.67 -2.34
CA GLU A 146 -9.81 2.89 -1.83
C GLU A 146 -10.31 3.26 -0.45
N ARG A 147 -9.67 4.25 0.16
CA ARG A 147 -10.08 4.90 1.40
C ARG A 147 -10.42 6.35 1.08
N PRO A 148 -11.68 6.68 0.79
CA PRO A 148 -12.08 8.03 0.40
C PRO A 148 -11.69 9.09 1.45
N THR A 149 -11.84 8.78 2.75
CA THR A 149 -11.51 9.69 3.86
C THR A 149 -10.04 10.11 3.95
N LYS A 150 -9.15 9.41 3.25
CA LYS A 150 -7.72 9.74 3.19
C LYS A 150 -7.22 9.99 1.76
N SER A 151 -8.13 9.99 0.79
CA SER A 151 -7.80 10.27 -0.60
C SER A 151 -8.07 11.74 -0.90
N ASN A 152 -7.24 12.32 -1.73
CA ASN A 152 -7.40 13.68 -2.23
C ASN A 152 -7.60 13.61 -3.74
N ILE A 153 -8.68 14.21 -4.24
CA ILE A 153 -9.07 14.17 -5.65
C ILE A 153 -9.15 15.60 -6.18
N GLY A 154 -8.47 15.89 -7.29
CA GLY A 154 -8.71 17.08 -8.12
C GLY A 154 -7.97 18.34 -7.67
N THR A 155 -6.73 18.20 -7.20
CA THR A 155 -5.94 19.34 -6.73
C THR A 155 -5.11 19.98 -7.87
N ARG A 156 -5.16 21.32 -7.97
CA ARG A 156 -4.71 22.14 -9.13
C ARG A 156 -3.21 22.50 -9.20
N ARG A 157 -2.44 22.23 -8.14
CA ARG A 157 -0.95 22.22 -8.04
C ARG A 157 -0.60 22.32 -6.56
N LEU A 158 0.48 21.64 -6.16
CA LEU A 158 1.17 21.82 -4.87
C LEU A 158 0.32 21.67 -3.61
N SER A 159 -0.26 20.49 -3.42
CA SER A 159 -0.43 19.92 -2.07
C SER A 159 0.24 18.56 -1.92
N PHE A 160 0.58 17.89 -3.02
CA PHE A 160 1.16 16.55 -2.97
C PHE A 160 2.56 16.55 -2.30
N LEU A 161 3.42 17.53 -2.61
CA LEU A 161 4.74 17.68 -1.98
C LEU A 161 4.61 17.95 -0.46
N VAL A 162 3.72 18.87 -0.08
CA VAL A 162 3.48 19.24 1.33
C VAL A 162 2.80 18.12 2.12
N ILE A 163 1.90 17.35 1.51
CA ILE A 163 1.24 16.21 2.15
C ILE A 163 2.25 15.08 2.38
N LEU A 164 3.13 14.80 1.43
CA LEU A 164 4.17 13.78 1.61
C LEU A 164 5.24 14.21 2.62
N GLU A 165 5.74 15.45 2.56
CA GLU A 165 6.70 15.99 3.55
C GLU A 165 6.12 15.97 4.98
N ARG A 166 4.83 16.31 5.15
CA ARG A 166 4.14 16.23 6.45
C ARG A 166 4.00 14.78 6.95
N GLU A 167 3.75 13.83 6.07
CA GLU A 167 3.74 12.40 6.42
C GLU A 167 5.16 11.87 6.74
N GLN A 168 6.21 12.42 6.13
CA GLN A 168 7.61 12.07 6.47
C GLN A 168 8.00 12.54 7.88
N SER A 169 7.68 13.77 8.26
CA SER A 169 7.94 14.27 9.63
C SER A 169 7.21 13.48 10.72
N ALA A 170 6.02 12.92 10.41
CA ALA A 170 5.26 12.09 11.34
C ALA A 170 5.81 10.65 11.49
N PHE A 171 6.57 10.15 10.50
CA PHE A 171 7.19 8.83 10.55
C PHE A 171 8.50 8.82 11.36
N TRP A 172 9.24 9.93 11.37
CA TRP A 172 10.51 10.08 12.12
C TRP A 172 10.35 10.54 13.57
N THR A 173 9.21 11.12 13.96
CA THR A 173 8.95 11.58 15.34
C THR A 173 8.38 10.50 16.27
N ARG A 174 8.31 9.23 15.82
CA ARG A 174 7.75 8.09 16.57
C ARG A 174 8.70 6.89 16.75
N THR A 175 10.01 7.10 16.55
CA THR A 175 11.07 6.23 17.07
C THR A 175 11.68 6.87 18.31
#